data_AF-A0A432FLN9-F1
#
_entry.id   AF-A0A432FLN9-F1
#
_cell.length_a   1.000
_cell.length_b   1.000
_cell.length_c   1.000
_cell.angle_alpha   90.00
_cell.angle_beta   90.00
_cell.angle_gamma   90.00
#
_symmetry.space_group_name_H-M   'P 1'
#
loop_
_entity.id
_entity.type
_entity.pdbx_description
1 polymer ?
#
loop_
_entity_poly.entity_id
_entity_poly.type
_entity_poly.pdbx_seq_one_letter_code
_entity_poly.pdbx_strand_id
1 'polypeptide(L)'
;MTIHESIASVRKSFRADLDSFPTNQREIELLRSKYFGRKGLLAGLYGQLAGLSNKEKPEAGQLINALKKDLQSKFDKKTSSVTGEKPDDAEEPFDLTLPGFPITNGSIHPLQQTLDEIKDIFKSVGFKVAYGPEIEDDYHN
;
A
#
# COMPACT_ATOMS: atom_id res chain seq x y z
N MET A 1 24.34 40.85 -3.44
CA MET A 1 24.05 39.60 -4.16
C MET A 1 22.61 39.67 -4.60
N THR A 2 22.36 39.52 -5.90
CA THR A 2 21.00 39.58 -6.44
C THR A 2 20.24 38.33 -5.98
N ILE A 3 18.93 38.42 -5.77
CA ILE A 3 18.12 37.27 -5.31
C ILE A 3 18.18 36.09 -6.28
N HIS A 4 18.40 36.35 -7.57
CA HIS A 4 18.66 35.32 -8.58
C HIS A 4 19.94 34.52 -8.29
N GLU A 5 20.99 35.16 -7.80
CA GLU A 5 22.27 34.52 -7.46
C GLU A 5 22.13 33.63 -6.21
N SER A 6 21.37 34.09 -5.21
CA SER A 6 20.99 33.29 -4.03
C SER A 6 20.17 32.05 -4.41
N ILE A 7 19.19 32.20 -5.31
CA ILE A 7 18.36 31.09 -5.81
C ILE A 7 19.22 30.07 -6.58
N ALA A 8 20.13 30.53 -7.43
CA ALA A 8 21.03 29.66 -8.19
C ALA A 8 21.98 28.88 -7.27
N SER A 9 22.50 29.53 -6.22
CA SER A 9 23.33 28.89 -5.20
C SER A 9 22.60 27.77 -4.47
N VAL A 10 21.37 28.02 -3.99
CA VAL A 10 20.54 27.01 -3.30
C VAL A 10 20.18 25.84 -4.22
N ARG A 11 19.95 26.10 -5.50
CA ARG A 11 19.69 25.05 -6.49
C ARG A 11 20.92 24.17 -6.72
N LYS A 12 22.12 24.76 -6.73
CA LYS A 12 23.39 24.05 -6.92
C LYS A 12 23.72 23.18 -5.71
N SER A 13 23.56 23.71 -4.48
CA SER A 13 23.78 22.94 -3.26
C SER A 13 22.80 21.78 -3.13
N PHE A 14 21.53 21.98 -3.45
CA PHE A 14 20.55 20.90 -3.41
C PHE A 14 20.84 19.80 -4.42
N ARG A 15 21.31 20.13 -5.63
CA ARG A 15 21.71 19.13 -6.61
C ARG A 15 22.88 18.27 -6.11
N ALA A 16 23.91 18.90 -5.54
CA ALA A 16 25.04 18.17 -4.97
C ALA A 16 24.62 17.24 -3.83
N ASP A 17 23.74 17.70 -2.94
CA ASP A 17 23.21 16.88 -1.84
C ASP A 17 22.23 15.78 -2.34
N LEU A 18 21.61 15.95 -3.51
CA LEU A 18 20.77 14.92 -4.15
C LEU A 18 21.62 13.84 -4.85
N ASP A 19 22.79 14.20 -5.38
CA ASP A 19 23.73 13.24 -5.97
C ASP A 19 24.37 12.36 -4.88
N SER A 20 24.72 12.95 -3.73
CA SER A 20 25.21 12.25 -2.54
C SER A 20 24.09 11.94 -1.53
N PHE A 21 22.92 11.51 -2.02
CA PHE A 21 21.75 11.31 -1.16
C PHE A 21 21.97 10.16 -0.15
N PRO A 22 21.74 10.39 1.15
CA PRO A 22 21.99 9.40 2.19
C PRO A 22 20.93 8.30 2.22
N THR A 23 21.34 7.11 2.64
CA THR A 23 20.46 5.94 2.77
C THR A 23 19.83 5.85 4.17
N ASN A 24 20.39 6.54 5.17
CA ASN A 24 19.92 6.47 6.55
C ASN A 24 18.75 7.45 6.80
N GLN A 25 17.66 6.95 7.40
CA GLN A 25 16.46 7.74 7.75
C GLN A 25 16.81 9.04 8.49
N ARG A 26 17.74 8.98 9.46
CA ARG A 26 18.16 10.15 10.25
C ARG A 26 18.86 11.21 9.40
N GLU A 27 19.67 10.78 8.44
CA GLU A 27 20.41 11.68 7.54
C GLU A 27 19.47 12.32 6.50
N ILE A 28 18.46 11.56 6.03
CA ILE A 28 17.38 12.07 5.17
C ILE A 28 16.60 13.18 5.89
N GLU A 29 16.26 13.00 7.17
CA GLU A 29 15.59 14.01 7.98
C GLU A 29 16.45 15.26 8.21
N LEU A 30 17.77 15.08 8.43
CA LEU A 30 18.71 16.19 8.56
C LEU A 30 18.78 17.02 7.26
N LEU A 31 18.83 16.37 6.10
CA LEU A 31 18.75 17.05 4.80
C LEU A 31 17.42 17.76 4.60
N ARG A 32 16.30 17.12 4.97
CA ARG A 32 14.97 17.75 4.91
C ARG A 32 14.94 19.03 5.76
N SER A 33 15.49 18.99 6.97
CA SER A 33 15.58 20.14 7.87
C SER A 33 16.49 21.25 7.32
N LYS A 34 17.64 20.90 6.73
CA LYS A 34 18.59 21.83 6.09
C LYS A 34 17.93 22.69 5.00
N TYR A 35 17.08 22.09 4.17
CA TYR A 35 16.45 22.79 3.04
C TYR A 35 15.06 23.34 3.35
N PHE A 36 14.18 22.54 3.94
CA PHE A 36 12.75 22.84 4.15
C PHE A 36 12.39 23.22 5.59
N GLY A 37 13.34 23.16 6.53
CA GLY A 37 13.10 23.52 7.93
C GLY A 37 12.80 25.00 8.14
N ARG A 38 12.33 25.35 9.34
CA ARG A 38 11.99 26.75 9.73
C ARG A 38 13.17 27.72 9.64
N LYS A 39 14.41 27.22 9.80
CA LYS A 39 15.68 27.95 9.62
C LYS A 39 16.45 27.47 8.38
N GLY A 40 15.78 26.79 7.45
CA GLY A 40 16.40 26.20 6.27
C GLY A 40 16.75 27.23 5.19
N LEU A 41 17.48 26.78 4.19
CA LEU A 41 17.92 27.63 3.07
C LEU A 41 16.74 28.28 2.32
N LEU A 42 15.60 27.58 2.19
CA LEU A 42 14.38 28.14 1.60
C LEU A 42 13.78 29.25 2.46
N ALA A 43 13.73 29.08 3.79
CA ALA A 43 13.25 30.11 4.71
C ALA A 43 14.13 31.37 4.68
N GLY A 44 15.45 31.20 4.50
CA GLY A 44 16.39 32.30 4.28
C GLY A 44 16.09 33.11 3.01
N LEU A 45 15.71 32.45 1.91
CA LEU A 45 15.29 33.13 0.68
C LEU A 45 14.00 33.94 0.87
N TYR A 46 13.04 33.44 1.66
CA TYR A 46 11.86 34.21 2.05
C TYR A 46 12.18 35.40 2.96
N GLY A 47 13.22 35.32 3.78
CA GLY A 47 13.70 36.47 4.57
C GLY A 47 14.27 37.60 3.69
N GLN A 48 14.94 37.24 2.59
CA GLN A 48 15.51 38.21 1.64
C GLN A 48 14.43 38.97 0.84
N LEU A 49 13.20 38.45 0.76
CA LEU A 49 12.04 39.14 0.17
C LEU A 49 11.65 40.43 0.91
N ALA A 50 11.98 40.56 2.20
CA ALA A 50 11.67 41.74 2.99
C ALA A 50 12.41 43.01 2.50
N GLY A 51 13.58 42.84 1.86
CA GLY A 51 14.44 43.94 1.39
C GLY A 51 14.19 44.42 -0.05
N LEU A 52 13.23 43.84 -0.77
CA LEU A 52 12.93 44.17 -2.18
C LEU A 52 11.92 45.31 -2.33
N SER A 53 11.93 45.97 -3.49
CA SER A 53 10.90 46.94 -3.87
C SER A 53 9.53 46.25 -4.08
N ASN A 54 8.42 46.98 -3.91
CA ASN A 54 7.07 46.43 -4.08
C ASN A 54 6.78 45.88 -5.49
N LYS A 55 7.55 46.27 -6.52
CA LYS A 55 7.41 45.75 -7.89
C LYS A 55 8.14 44.42 -8.10
N GLU A 56 9.23 44.16 -7.39
CA GLU A 56 10.05 42.96 -7.56
C GLU A 56 9.68 41.82 -6.60
N LYS A 57 8.98 42.14 -5.50
CA LYS A 57 8.47 41.15 -4.53
C LYS A 57 7.58 40.07 -5.16
N PRO A 58 6.61 40.38 -6.05
CA PRO A 58 5.75 39.35 -6.66
C PRO A 58 6.54 38.37 -7.53
N GLU A 59 7.45 38.89 -8.35
CA GLU A 59 8.26 38.09 -9.28
C GLU A 59 9.26 37.19 -8.53
N ALA A 60 9.97 37.74 -7.54
CA ALA A 60 10.86 36.97 -6.68
C ALA A 60 10.11 35.90 -5.87
N GLY A 61 8.90 36.20 -5.38
CA GLY A 61 8.05 35.25 -4.66
C GLY A 61 7.59 34.07 -5.51
N GLN A 62 7.22 34.33 -6.78
CA GLN A 62 6.87 33.28 -7.73
C GLN A 62 8.06 32.36 -8.01
N LEU A 63 9.26 32.93 -8.21
CA LEU A 63 10.47 32.15 -8.45
C LEU A 63 10.84 31.25 -7.27
N ILE A 64 10.71 31.74 -6.02
CA ILE A 64 10.98 30.96 -4.82
C ILE A 64 9.94 29.83 -4.65
N ASN A 65 8.66 30.10 -4.93
CA ASN A 65 7.61 29.07 -4.90
C ASN A 65 7.83 27.98 -5.96
N ALA A 66 8.22 28.36 -7.18
CA ALA A 66 8.56 27.42 -8.24
C ALA A 66 9.77 26.55 -7.86
N LEU A 67 10.81 27.17 -7.29
CA LEU A 67 11.98 26.46 -6.76
C LEU A 67 11.56 25.46 -5.68
N LYS A 68 10.77 25.90 -4.67
CA LYS A 68 10.29 25.02 -3.60
C LYS A 68 9.57 23.79 -4.15
N LYS A 69 8.70 23.96 -5.14
CA LYS A 69 7.95 22.86 -5.76
C LYS A 69 8.86 21.87 -6.51
N ASP A 70 9.83 22.37 -7.27
CA ASP A 70 10.81 21.54 -7.98
C ASP A 70 11.68 20.73 -7.01
N LEU A 71 12.19 21.39 -5.95
CA LEU A 71 13.00 20.74 -4.92
C LEU A 71 12.20 19.68 -4.15
N GLN A 72 10.97 20.00 -3.75
CA GLN A 72 10.10 19.08 -3.03
C GLN A 72 9.82 17.82 -3.86
N SER A 73 9.45 17.99 -5.14
CA SER A 73 9.18 16.86 -6.03
C SER A 73 10.39 15.94 -6.22
N LYS A 74 11.59 16.52 -6.35
CA LYS A 74 12.83 15.74 -6.47
C LYS A 74 13.21 15.04 -5.18
N PHE A 75 13.03 15.71 -4.04
CA PHE A 75 13.29 15.14 -2.73
C PHE A 75 12.38 13.95 -2.47
N ASP A 76 11.06 14.11 -2.67
CA ASP A 76 10.09 13.04 -2.42
C ASP A 76 10.30 11.82 -3.33
N LYS A 77 10.62 12.04 -4.62
CA LYS A 77 11.00 10.96 -5.55
C LYS A 77 12.26 10.21 -5.11
N LYS A 78 13.26 10.92 -4.58
CA LYS A 78 14.49 10.28 -4.14
C LYS A 78 14.29 9.56 -2.80
N THR A 79 13.58 10.18 -1.86
CA THR A 79 13.19 9.56 -0.59
C THR A 79 12.44 8.26 -0.84
N SER A 80 11.37 8.26 -1.64
CA SER A 80 10.62 7.03 -1.97
C SER A 80 11.49 5.94 -2.61
N SER A 81 12.43 6.31 -3.48
CA SER A 81 13.37 5.33 -4.07
C SER A 81 14.36 4.73 -3.08
N VAL A 82 14.68 5.43 -1.99
CA VAL A 82 15.72 5.07 -1.02
C VAL A 82 15.14 4.42 0.23
N THR A 83 14.05 4.98 0.76
CA THR A 83 13.33 4.40 1.90
C THR A 83 12.66 3.10 1.52
N GLY A 84 12.49 2.84 0.21
CA GLY A 84 11.92 1.60 -0.28
C GLY A 84 10.68 1.31 0.52
N GLU A 85 9.58 2.03 0.25
CA GLU A 85 8.29 1.36 0.32
C GLU A 85 8.33 0.25 -0.75
N LYS A 86 9.15 -0.78 -0.50
CA LYS A 86 8.75 -2.13 -0.79
C LYS A 86 7.39 -2.20 -0.10
N PRO A 87 6.30 -2.47 -0.82
CA PRO A 87 5.16 -3.01 -0.10
C PRO A 87 5.70 -4.11 0.83
N ASP A 88 5.14 -4.22 2.03
CA ASP A 88 5.44 -5.31 2.97
C ASP A 88 5.40 -6.70 2.28
N ASP A 89 4.86 -6.78 1.05
CA ASP A 89 4.87 -7.88 0.08
C ASP A 89 6.25 -8.41 -0.37
N ALA A 90 7.35 -8.10 0.32
CA ALA A 90 8.42 -9.10 0.41
C ALA A 90 8.01 -10.12 1.49
N GLU A 91 6.82 -10.70 1.34
CA GLU A 91 6.40 -11.86 2.11
C GLU A 91 7.53 -12.87 2.01
N GLU A 92 8.04 -13.32 3.17
CA GLU A 92 8.89 -14.50 3.20
C GLU A 92 8.22 -15.58 2.35
N PRO A 93 8.96 -16.34 1.52
CA PRO A 93 8.36 -17.36 0.67
C PRO A 93 7.55 -18.34 1.53
N PHE A 94 6.23 -18.16 1.57
CA PHE A 94 5.30 -18.95 2.35
C PHE A 94 4.90 -20.16 1.51
N ASP A 95 5.01 -21.35 2.11
CA ASP A 95 4.63 -22.59 1.45
C ASP A 95 3.11 -22.72 1.39
N LEU A 96 2.54 -22.40 0.22
CA LEU A 96 1.11 -22.52 -0.08
C LEU A 96 0.58 -23.96 -0.02
N THR A 97 1.45 -24.98 0.07
CA THR A 97 1.05 -26.39 0.18
C THR A 97 0.82 -26.84 1.62
N LEU A 98 1.18 -26.00 2.60
CA LEU A 98 0.97 -26.33 4.00
C LEU A 98 -0.53 -26.52 4.30
N PRO A 99 -0.90 -27.63 4.96
CA PRO A 99 -2.29 -27.84 5.34
C PRO A 99 -2.69 -26.75 6.34
N GLY A 100 -3.82 -26.11 6.06
CA GLY A 100 -4.45 -25.18 7.00
C GLY A 100 -4.95 -25.90 8.26
N PHE A 101 -5.58 -25.15 9.15
CA PHE A 101 -6.22 -25.72 10.32
C PHE A 101 -7.30 -26.73 9.93
N PRO A 102 -7.29 -27.96 10.47
CA PRO A 102 -8.25 -28.97 10.07
C PRO A 102 -9.66 -28.60 10.54
N ILE A 103 -10.59 -28.52 9.59
CA ILE A 103 -12.02 -28.48 9.87
C ILE A 103 -12.56 -29.87 9.57
N THR A 104 -13.18 -30.52 10.55
CA THR A 104 -13.71 -31.87 10.38
C THR A 104 -15.01 -31.83 9.57
N ASN A 105 -15.02 -32.51 8.43
CA ASN A 105 -16.24 -32.76 7.68
C ASN A 105 -16.96 -33.98 8.29
N GLY A 106 -18.29 -33.93 8.29
CA GLY A 106 -19.12 -35.11 8.59
C GLY A 106 -19.17 -36.07 7.41
N SER A 107 -19.57 -37.32 7.67
CA SER A 107 -19.79 -38.34 6.65
C SER A 107 -21.21 -38.89 6.75
N ILE A 108 -21.78 -39.30 5.62
CA ILE A 108 -23.07 -40.01 5.57
C ILE A 108 -22.84 -41.46 6.02
N HIS A 109 -23.81 -42.03 6.76
CA HIS A 109 -23.74 -43.44 7.16
C HIS A 109 -23.78 -44.36 5.93
N PRO A 110 -22.96 -45.43 5.84
CA PRO A 110 -22.92 -46.29 4.65
C PRO A 110 -24.28 -46.88 4.24
N LEU A 111 -25.11 -47.28 5.21
CA LEU A 111 -26.46 -47.77 4.92
C LEU A 111 -27.34 -46.72 4.24
N GLN A 112 -27.24 -45.46 4.68
CA GLN A 112 -27.99 -44.36 4.07
C GLN A 112 -27.49 -44.09 2.65
N GLN A 113 -26.17 -44.12 2.45
CA GLN A 113 -25.56 -43.97 1.13
C GLN A 113 -26.07 -45.05 0.15
N THR A 114 -26.01 -46.33 0.54
CA THR A 114 -26.49 -47.43 -0.30
C THR A 114 -27.99 -47.35 -0.57
N LEU A 115 -28.77 -46.96 0.44
CA LEU A 115 -30.21 -46.82 0.30
C LEU A 115 -30.60 -45.67 -0.64
N ASP A 116 -29.87 -44.56 -0.60
CA ASP A 116 -30.06 -43.43 -1.51
C ASP A 116 -29.62 -43.78 -2.95
N GLU A 117 -28.52 -44.51 -3.13
CA GLU A 117 -28.09 -45.03 -4.44
C GLU A 117 -29.17 -45.94 -5.06
N ILE A 118 -29.73 -46.87 -4.27
CA ILE A 118 -30.83 -47.74 -4.72
C ILE A 118 -32.05 -46.89 -5.11
N LYS A 119 -32.46 -45.93 -4.26
CA LYS A 119 -33.59 -45.04 -4.55
C LYS A 119 -33.39 -44.31 -5.88
N ASP A 120 -32.19 -43.80 -6.14
CA ASP A 120 -31.91 -43.02 -7.35
C ASP A 120 -31.97 -43.86 -8.63
N ILE A 121 -31.51 -45.12 -8.58
CA ILE A 121 -31.68 -46.06 -9.68
C ILE A 121 -33.17 -46.24 -10.01
N PHE A 122 -34.02 -46.53 -9.02
CA PHE A 122 -35.44 -46.76 -9.27
C PHE A 122 -36.21 -45.50 -9.67
N LYS A 123 -35.84 -44.33 -9.11
CA LYS A 123 -36.38 -43.03 -9.57
C LYS A 123 -36.10 -42.82 -11.05
N SER A 124 -34.93 -43.20 -11.56
CA SER A 124 -34.58 -43.04 -12.97
C SER A 124 -35.47 -43.87 -13.92
N VAL A 125 -36.06 -44.96 -13.41
CA VAL A 125 -36.97 -45.85 -14.15
C VAL A 125 -38.45 -45.45 -13.96
N GLY A 126 -38.72 -44.36 -13.21
CA GLY A 126 -40.07 -43.80 -13.04
C GLY A 126 -40.80 -44.24 -11.76
N PHE A 127 -40.12 -44.93 -10.84
CA PHE A 127 -40.69 -45.26 -9.53
C PHE A 127 -40.68 -44.07 -8.57
N LYS A 128 -41.58 -44.09 -7.58
CA LYS A 128 -41.65 -43.09 -6.51
C LYS A 128 -41.33 -43.73 -5.16
N VAL A 129 -40.69 -42.95 -4.28
CA VAL A 129 -40.39 -43.38 -2.91
C VAL A 129 -41.61 -43.10 -2.03
N ALA A 130 -42.05 -44.11 -1.28
CA ALA A 130 -43.08 -43.99 -0.25
C ALA A 130 -42.52 -44.46 1.10
N TYR A 131 -42.99 -43.86 2.19
CA TYR A 131 -42.63 -44.23 3.56
C TYR A 131 -43.87 -44.72 4.30
N GLY A 132 -43.72 -45.73 5.15
CA GLY A 132 -44.76 -46.28 6.02
C GLY A 132 -44.37 -46.15 7.50
N PRO A 133 -45.27 -46.51 8.42
CA PRO A 133 -44.95 -46.58 9.84
C PRO A 133 -43.93 -47.69 10.14
N GLU A 134 -43.13 -47.54 11.19
CA GLU A 134 -42.19 -48.59 11.63
C GLU A 134 -42.88 -49.73 12.38
N ILE A 135 -44.10 -49.50 12.88
CA ILE A 135 -44.93 -50.49 13.57
C ILE A 135 -46.18 -50.70 12.72
N GLU A 136 -46.41 -51.95 12.30
CA GLU A 136 -47.54 -52.39 11.48
C GLU A 136 -48.40 -53.41 12.25
N ASP A 137 -49.63 -53.63 11.78
CA ASP A 137 -50.51 -54.68 12.29
C ASP A 137 -50.27 -56.03 11.57
N ASP A 138 -50.85 -57.12 12.09
CA ASP A 138 -50.67 -58.47 11.55
C ASP A 138 -51.24 -58.66 10.13
N TYR A 139 -52.10 -57.76 9.64
CA TYR A 139 -52.70 -57.88 8.31
C TYR A 139 -51.82 -57.20 7.24
N HIS A 140 -51.10 -56.13 7.59
CA HIS A 140 -50.30 -55.31 6.66
C HIS A 140 -48.80 -55.64 6.65
N ASN A 141 -48.30 -56.41 7.64
CA ASN A 141 -46.91 -56.87 7.77
C ASN A 141 -46.64 -58.18 7.01
#